data_AF-M4BSJ7-F1
#
_entry.id   AF-M4BSJ7-F1
#
_cell.length_a   1.000
_cell.length_b   1.000
_cell.length_c   1.000
_cell.angle_alpha   90.00
_cell.angle_beta   90.00
_cell.angle_gamma   90.00
#
_symmetry.space_group_name_H-M   'P 1'
#
loop_
_entity.id
_entity.type
_entity.pdbx_description
1 polymer ?
#
loop_
_entity_poly.entity_id
_entity_poly.type
_entity_poly.pdbx_seq_one_letter_code
_entity_poly.pdbx_strand_id
1 'polypeptide(L)'
;MIVLHARGPSVKPKCASHYHLEARNICRRVRASVQVITDSYKCSGLFATIWSFQTLFASTSSFRSKMNTCEVQTIQSLRLADHICIWDTTRWPFRYTHHGIVYTTGETTDTIFVAHVWSRKTGFRAGQADSKFQITSLREFLNKRPLPDMRRVQYNSSLVGEASSRLGEVHRTHADAPPVVLARCRFLLGLGQGHFSILSLNCEHVALWCTTGVGWSKQVLSRSETKVPFLTSSTKSIQALERLEMQLQGIREAAMEKNRQLETLRGKRVYLRLKGTGKFAKRLGDELYLVQDDPSEKDWAFRQKPTSLRLAVRVSAYNCVRVEFQDYDKPRDVLYASSSGLKLIQRRTMQFKRWFQFEFGWEGELQSLRHRRWFVGAQTRNGLLCPFISRDKAAAFEIIDADAMDEVSPVIKPSFCDSEVGDSFVIPAVERAESEPELIVDDDGDGEDDGDFT
;
A
#
# COMPACT_ATOMS: atom_id res chain seq x y z
N MET A 1 -66.20 43.29 6.66
CA MET A 1 -66.10 42.69 5.32
C MET A 1 -65.59 43.76 4.37
N ILE A 2 -64.61 43.42 3.52
CA ILE A 2 -63.92 44.26 2.49
C ILE A 2 -62.92 45.27 3.09
N VAL A 3 -61.60 45.02 3.20
CA VAL A 3 -60.49 44.78 2.22
C VAL A 3 -60.19 45.98 1.32
N LEU A 4 -59.10 46.70 1.61
CA LEU A 4 -58.30 47.46 0.64
C LEU A 4 -56.80 47.29 0.94
N HIS A 5 -56.07 46.82 -0.07
CA HIS A 5 -54.63 46.57 -0.07
C HIS A 5 -53.85 47.87 -0.36
N ALA A 6 -52.82 48.16 0.44
CA ALA A 6 -51.76 49.12 0.11
C ALA A 6 -50.41 48.39 -0.02
N ARG A 7 -49.70 48.67 -1.12
CA ARG A 7 -48.39 48.12 -1.49
C ARG A 7 -47.27 48.71 -0.62
N GLY A 8 -46.45 47.86 -0.01
CA GLY A 8 -45.18 48.23 0.64
C GLY A 8 -43.97 48.00 -0.27
N PRO A 9 -42.83 48.70 -0.04
CA PRO A 9 -41.71 48.73 -0.97
C PRO A 9 -40.77 47.51 -0.88
N SER A 10 -40.22 47.16 -2.04
CA SER A 10 -39.20 46.14 -2.28
C SER A 10 -37.88 46.45 -1.57
N VAL A 11 -37.43 45.54 -0.70
CA VAL A 11 -36.07 45.52 -0.15
C VAL A 11 -35.21 44.61 -1.05
N LYS A 12 -34.25 45.21 -1.78
CA LYS A 12 -33.22 44.47 -2.53
C LYS A 12 -32.05 44.08 -1.59
N PRO A 13 -31.53 42.84 -1.64
CA PRO A 13 -30.36 42.46 -0.86
C PRO A 13 -29.05 42.95 -1.52
N LYS A 14 -28.36 43.90 -0.88
CA LYS A 14 -26.97 44.25 -1.18
C LYS A 14 -26.03 43.30 -0.41
N CYS A 15 -25.63 42.17 -0.99
CA CYS A 15 -24.53 41.34 -0.44
C CYS A 15 -23.77 40.46 -1.47
N ALA A 16 -23.85 40.75 -2.78
CA ALA A 16 -23.13 39.99 -3.80
C ALA A 16 -21.83 40.65 -4.31
N SER A 17 -21.64 41.96 -4.11
CA SER A 17 -20.50 42.69 -4.71
C SER A 17 -19.19 42.53 -3.95
N HIS A 18 -19.24 42.26 -2.63
CA HIS A 18 -18.03 42.17 -1.80
C HIS A 18 -17.28 40.84 -2.01
N TYR A 19 -18.00 39.73 -2.22
CA TYR A 19 -17.41 38.41 -2.51
C TYR A 19 -16.71 38.37 -3.88
N HIS A 20 -17.22 39.09 -4.87
CA HIS A 20 -16.60 39.18 -6.20
C HIS A 20 -15.28 39.95 -6.20
N LEU A 21 -15.16 40.98 -5.36
CA LEU A 21 -13.93 41.78 -5.25
C LEU A 21 -12.82 40.98 -4.56
N GLU A 22 -13.18 40.19 -3.54
CA GLU A 22 -12.24 39.37 -2.79
C GLU A 22 -11.75 38.16 -3.59
N ALA A 23 -12.64 37.49 -4.34
CA ALA A 23 -12.27 36.45 -5.30
C ALA A 23 -11.35 36.99 -6.41
N ARG A 24 -11.59 38.21 -6.90
CA ARG A 24 -10.69 38.89 -7.85
C ARG A 24 -9.33 39.20 -7.26
N ASN A 25 -9.26 39.60 -5.99
CA ASN A 25 -7.99 39.87 -5.31
C ASN A 25 -7.19 38.60 -5.04
N ILE A 26 -7.85 37.49 -4.70
CA ILE A 26 -7.21 36.16 -4.56
C ILE A 26 -6.72 35.69 -5.93
N CYS A 27 -7.55 35.76 -6.99
CA CYS A 27 -7.12 35.44 -8.35
C CYS A 27 -5.95 36.31 -8.82
N ARG A 28 -5.92 37.61 -8.48
CA ARG A 28 -4.78 38.50 -8.78
C ARG A 28 -3.51 38.09 -8.04
N ARG A 29 -3.60 37.71 -6.76
CA ARG A 29 -2.45 37.23 -5.98
C ARG A 29 -1.93 35.89 -6.49
N VAL A 30 -2.83 34.95 -6.80
CA VAL A 30 -2.47 33.67 -7.45
C VAL A 30 -1.83 33.91 -8.81
N ARG A 31 -2.36 34.84 -9.62
CA ARG A 31 -1.77 35.20 -10.92
C ARG A 31 -0.41 35.87 -10.78
N ALA A 32 -0.21 36.72 -9.78
CA ALA A 32 1.08 37.34 -9.48
C ALA A 32 2.12 36.32 -9.00
N SER A 33 1.72 35.37 -8.14
CA SER A 33 2.60 34.26 -7.71
C SER A 33 2.93 33.33 -8.88
N VAL A 34 1.97 33.01 -9.74
CA VAL A 34 2.20 32.25 -10.98
C VAL A 34 3.10 33.01 -11.95
N GLN A 35 2.99 34.34 -12.04
CA GLN A 35 3.85 35.17 -12.90
C GLN A 35 5.31 35.17 -12.44
N VAL A 36 5.55 35.33 -11.13
CA VAL A 36 6.89 35.26 -10.53
C VAL A 36 7.51 33.86 -10.70
N ILE A 37 6.69 32.81 -10.68
CA ILE A 37 7.10 31.43 -10.97
C ILE A 37 7.42 31.28 -12.47
N THR A 38 6.59 31.79 -13.40
CA THR A 38 6.90 31.72 -14.84
C THR A 38 8.18 32.47 -15.18
N ASP A 39 8.51 33.56 -14.48
CA ASP A 39 9.75 34.29 -14.71
C ASP A 39 10.97 33.57 -14.09
N SER A 40 10.80 32.79 -13.03
CA SER A 40 11.86 31.94 -12.46
C SER A 40 12.09 30.63 -13.24
N TYR A 41 11.09 30.14 -13.97
CA TYR A 41 11.15 28.87 -14.73
C TYR A 41 11.27 29.05 -16.26
N LYS A 42 11.44 30.28 -16.76
CA LYS A 42 11.75 30.57 -18.17
C LYS A 42 13.04 29.93 -18.69
N CYS A 43 13.85 29.29 -17.84
CA CYS A 43 15.03 28.52 -18.25
C CYS A 43 14.75 27.06 -18.66
N SER A 44 13.51 26.56 -18.66
CA SER A 44 13.23 25.21 -19.18
C SER A 44 11.85 25.12 -19.81
N GLY A 45 11.79 25.02 -21.16
CA GLY A 45 10.58 24.93 -21.99
C GLY A 45 9.68 23.69 -21.78
N LEU A 46 9.67 23.10 -20.59
CA LEU A 46 8.94 21.87 -20.24
C LEU A 46 7.47 22.14 -19.84
N PHE A 47 7.11 23.38 -19.48
CA PHE A 47 5.82 23.70 -18.86
C PHE A 47 4.64 23.79 -19.86
N ALA A 48 4.86 24.29 -21.07
CA ALA A 48 3.81 24.44 -22.10
C ALA A 48 3.31 23.07 -22.61
N THR A 49 4.20 22.08 -22.66
CA THR A 49 3.87 20.70 -23.05
C THR A 49 3.06 20.00 -21.95
N ILE A 50 3.42 20.19 -20.67
CA ILE A 50 2.74 19.54 -19.53
C ILE A 50 1.29 20.04 -19.38
N TRP A 51 1.05 21.34 -19.55
CA TRP A 51 -0.31 21.88 -19.39
C TRP A 51 -1.23 21.45 -20.55
N SER A 52 -0.72 21.38 -21.77
CA SER A 52 -1.45 20.87 -22.95
C SER A 52 -1.83 19.39 -22.80
N PHE A 53 -1.00 18.59 -22.13
CA PHE A 53 -1.29 17.18 -21.85
C PHE A 53 -2.40 16.99 -20.81
N GLN A 54 -2.49 17.82 -19.77
CA GLN A 54 -3.54 17.70 -18.75
C GLN A 54 -4.94 18.01 -19.30
N THR A 55 -5.04 18.91 -20.27
CA THR A 55 -6.33 19.28 -20.91
C THR A 55 -6.81 18.20 -21.87
N LEU A 56 -5.91 17.52 -22.59
CA LEU A 56 -6.26 16.43 -23.52
C LEU A 56 -6.73 15.14 -22.81
N PHE A 57 -6.17 14.79 -21.66
CA PHE A 57 -6.55 13.58 -20.91
C PHE A 57 -7.83 13.70 -20.07
N ALA A 58 -8.45 14.87 -20.03
CA ALA A 58 -9.72 15.06 -19.34
C ALA A 58 -10.93 14.50 -20.13
N SER A 59 -10.78 14.23 -21.44
CA SER A 59 -11.90 13.97 -22.37
C SER A 59 -12.23 12.50 -22.66
N THR A 60 -11.37 11.52 -22.34
CA THR A 60 -11.66 10.11 -22.66
C THR A 60 -12.06 9.30 -21.43
N SER A 61 -13.34 8.96 -21.34
CA SER A 61 -13.97 8.19 -20.25
C SER A 61 -13.67 6.68 -20.31
N SER A 62 -13.24 6.15 -21.45
CA SER A 62 -13.10 4.71 -21.68
C SER A 62 -11.76 4.09 -21.18
N PHE A 63 -10.69 4.89 -21.06
CA PHE A 63 -9.38 4.38 -20.58
C PHE A 63 -9.23 4.42 -19.03
N ARG A 64 -10.28 4.84 -18.32
CA ARG A 64 -10.23 5.22 -16.89
C ARG A 64 -10.46 4.07 -15.89
N SER A 65 -11.09 2.96 -16.25
CA SER A 65 -11.58 1.99 -15.23
C SER A 65 -10.53 0.99 -14.70
N LYS A 66 -9.33 0.91 -15.29
CA LYS A 66 -8.23 0.03 -14.81
C LYS A 66 -7.09 0.78 -14.08
N MET A 67 -7.21 2.09 -13.83
CA MET A 67 -6.06 2.94 -13.46
C MET A 67 -6.11 3.65 -12.09
N ASN A 68 -7.15 3.49 -11.26
CA ASN A 68 -7.20 4.13 -9.94
C ASN A 68 -6.61 3.23 -8.84
N THR A 69 -5.29 3.10 -8.79
CA THR A 69 -4.56 2.31 -7.75
C THR A 69 -4.62 2.92 -6.35
N CYS A 70 -5.19 4.12 -6.19
CA CYS A 70 -5.24 4.84 -4.92
C CYS A 70 -6.63 4.79 -4.26
N GLU A 71 -7.66 4.30 -4.94
CA GLU A 71 -9.02 4.27 -4.38
C GLU A 71 -9.13 3.25 -3.24
N VAL A 72 -9.74 3.68 -2.14
CA VAL A 72 -10.00 2.79 -1.00
C VAL A 72 -11.30 2.04 -1.26
N GLN A 73 -11.18 0.75 -1.59
CA GLN A 73 -12.35 -0.11 -1.88
C GLN A 73 -13.13 -0.50 -0.63
N THR A 74 -12.42 -0.76 0.48
CA THR A 74 -13.02 -1.16 1.76
C THR A 74 -12.35 -0.41 2.91
N ILE A 75 -13.12 -0.02 3.93
CA ILE A 75 -12.55 0.70 5.09
C ILE A 75 -11.67 -0.19 5.96
N GLN A 76 -11.94 -1.49 5.98
CA GLN A 76 -11.15 -2.49 6.69
C GLN A 76 -9.74 -2.62 6.14
N SER A 77 -9.52 -2.14 4.90
CA SER A 77 -8.20 -2.11 4.30
C SER A 77 -7.27 -1.04 4.88
N LEU A 78 -7.80 -0.07 5.62
CA LEU A 78 -7.03 1.01 6.22
C LEU A 78 -6.13 0.46 7.33
N ARG A 79 -4.87 0.88 7.32
CA ARG A 79 -3.88 0.54 8.33
C ARG A 79 -3.45 1.78 9.10
N LEU A 80 -2.91 1.54 10.30
CA LEU A 80 -2.29 2.59 11.10
C LEU A 80 -1.26 3.37 10.27
N ALA A 81 -1.26 4.68 10.42
CA ALA A 81 -0.43 5.64 9.69
C ALA A 81 -0.67 5.75 8.18
N ASP A 82 -1.71 5.12 7.62
CA ASP A 82 -2.07 5.39 6.23
C ASP A 82 -2.46 6.86 6.07
N HIS A 83 -1.81 7.55 5.13
CA HIS A 83 -2.24 8.88 4.70
C HIS A 83 -3.39 8.74 3.71
N ILE A 84 -4.53 9.31 4.06
CA ILE A 84 -5.73 9.33 3.25
C ILE A 84 -6.08 10.76 2.85
N CYS A 85 -6.64 10.91 1.66
CA CYS A 85 -7.23 12.16 1.22
C CYS A 85 -8.62 11.93 0.63
N ILE A 86 -9.49 12.94 0.75
CA ILE A 86 -10.82 12.93 0.14
C ILE A 86 -10.90 14.08 -0.84
N TRP A 87 -11.38 13.79 -2.04
CA TRP A 87 -11.70 14.81 -3.02
C TRP A 87 -12.98 15.55 -2.64
N ASP A 88 -12.87 16.85 -2.43
CA ASP A 88 -14.04 17.71 -2.31
C ASP A 88 -14.50 18.14 -3.71
N THR A 89 -15.46 17.40 -4.27
CA THR A 89 -16.12 17.74 -5.53
C THR A 89 -17.22 18.80 -5.37
N THR A 90 -17.60 19.13 -4.14
CA THR A 90 -18.77 19.97 -3.84
C THR A 90 -18.49 21.48 -3.88
N ARG A 91 -17.22 21.90 -3.85
CA ARG A 91 -16.80 23.31 -3.76
C ARG A 91 -16.19 23.89 -5.04
N TRP A 92 -16.82 23.58 -6.17
CA TRP A 92 -16.45 24.15 -7.47
C TRP A 92 -16.40 25.70 -7.42
N PRO A 93 -15.38 26.37 -7.99
CA PRO A 93 -14.33 25.85 -8.88
C PRO A 93 -13.07 25.34 -8.18
N PHE A 94 -12.99 25.37 -6.85
CA PHE A 94 -11.80 24.96 -6.12
C PHE A 94 -11.88 23.47 -5.77
N ARG A 95 -11.20 22.63 -6.54
CA ARG A 95 -10.98 21.23 -6.16
C ARG A 95 -10.03 21.22 -4.96
N TYR A 96 -10.59 20.99 -3.78
CA TYR A 96 -9.85 20.90 -2.53
C TYR A 96 -9.74 19.42 -2.14
N THR A 97 -8.56 18.99 -1.73
CA THR A 97 -8.39 17.68 -1.10
C THR A 97 -8.30 17.87 0.41
N HIS A 98 -9.00 17.03 1.16
CA HIS A 98 -8.93 17.01 2.61
C HIS A 98 -8.08 15.84 3.06
N HIS A 99 -6.99 16.10 3.78
CA HIS A 99 -5.97 15.12 4.12
C HIS A 99 -6.00 14.74 5.59
N GLY A 100 -5.70 13.48 5.89
CA GLY A 100 -5.64 12.95 7.26
C GLY A 100 -4.81 11.68 7.35
N ILE A 101 -4.43 11.32 8.57
CA ILE A 101 -3.67 10.10 8.88
C ILE A 101 -4.56 9.16 9.68
N VAL A 102 -4.65 7.90 9.28
CA VAL A 102 -5.35 6.87 10.06
C VAL A 102 -4.60 6.67 11.39
N TYR A 103 -5.24 7.10 12.48
CA TYR A 103 -4.67 7.09 13.82
C TYR A 103 -5.01 5.81 14.58
N THR A 104 -6.21 5.29 14.37
CA THR A 104 -6.69 4.00 14.91
C THR A 104 -7.48 3.27 13.84
N THR A 105 -7.27 1.95 13.73
CA THR A 105 -8.04 1.08 12.82
C THR A 105 -9.27 0.51 13.51
N GLY A 106 -10.28 0.12 12.73
CA GLY A 106 -11.53 -0.45 13.23
C GLY A 106 -12.31 -1.12 12.10
N GLU A 107 -13.43 -1.74 12.44
CA GLU A 107 -14.27 -2.46 11.49
C GLU A 107 -15.33 -1.57 10.83
N THR A 108 -15.64 -0.44 11.45
CA THR A 108 -16.69 0.51 11.06
C THR A 108 -16.14 1.93 10.92
N THR A 109 -16.87 2.80 10.22
CA THR A 109 -16.47 4.22 10.05
C THR A 109 -16.46 5.02 11.36
N ASP A 110 -17.09 4.51 12.42
CA ASP A 110 -17.11 5.15 13.75
C ASP A 110 -15.96 4.70 14.65
N THR A 111 -15.42 3.51 14.39
CA THR A 111 -14.32 2.91 15.17
C THR A 111 -12.96 3.22 14.57
N ILE A 112 -12.91 3.56 13.27
CA ILE A 112 -11.71 4.10 12.63
C ILE A 112 -11.57 5.58 12.99
N PHE A 113 -10.42 5.95 13.53
CA PHE A 113 -10.11 7.33 13.91
C PHE A 113 -9.03 7.91 13.00
N VAL A 114 -9.22 9.16 12.58
CA VAL A 114 -8.34 9.89 11.67
C VAL A 114 -7.82 11.13 12.38
N ALA A 115 -6.49 11.30 12.41
CA ALA A 115 -5.84 12.52 12.87
C ALA A 115 -5.64 13.48 11.70
N HIS A 116 -6.21 14.68 11.80
CA HIS A 116 -6.16 15.65 10.72
C HIS A 116 -6.43 17.08 11.21
N VAL A 117 -6.25 18.06 10.32
CA VAL A 117 -6.59 19.45 10.61
C VAL A 117 -8.05 19.71 10.30
N TRP A 118 -8.84 20.17 11.28
CA TRP A 118 -10.26 20.47 11.08
C TRP A 118 -10.82 21.43 12.14
N SER A 119 -11.99 21.99 11.84
CA SER A 119 -12.83 22.84 12.69
C SER A 119 -14.31 22.48 12.50
N ARG A 120 -15.06 22.45 13.60
CA ARG A 120 -16.54 22.28 13.57
C ARG A 120 -17.27 23.57 13.18
N LYS A 121 -16.58 24.72 13.14
CA LYS A 121 -17.24 25.99 12.82
C LYS A 121 -17.63 26.05 11.36
N THR A 122 -18.82 26.58 11.12
CA THR A 122 -19.32 26.88 9.78
C THR A 122 -18.74 28.20 9.28
N GLY A 123 -18.59 28.32 7.97
CA GLY A 123 -18.01 29.52 7.32
C GLY A 123 -16.49 29.47 7.19
N PHE A 124 -15.97 30.02 6.09
CA PHE A 124 -14.56 29.90 5.69
C PHE A 124 -13.59 30.52 6.71
N ARG A 125 -13.78 31.80 7.05
CA ARG A 125 -12.89 32.53 7.98
C ARG A 125 -12.94 31.96 9.40
N ALA A 126 -14.14 31.69 9.91
CA ALA A 126 -14.32 31.14 11.26
C ALA A 126 -13.76 29.71 11.36
N GLY A 127 -13.98 28.88 10.34
CA GLY A 127 -13.41 27.54 10.27
C GLY A 127 -11.88 27.56 10.16
N GLN A 128 -11.32 28.48 9.36
CA GLN A 128 -9.87 28.60 9.25
C GLN A 128 -9.20 29.04 10.56
N ALA A 129 -9.78 30.02 11.26
CA ALA A 129 -9.26 30.52 12.53
C ALA A 129 -9.37 29.50 13.68
N ASP A 130 -10.36 28.60 13.61
CA ASP A 130 -10.60 27.59 14.64
C ASP A 130 -9.91 26.24 14.34
N SER A 131 -9.42 26.06 13.11
CA SER A 131 -8.82 24.81 12.64
C SER A 131 -7.61 24.43 13.47
N LYS A 132 -7.60 23.18 13.93
CA LYS A 132 -6.53 22.59 14.73
C LYS A 132 -6.30 21.14 14.34
N PHE A 133 -5.14 20.60 14.71
CA PHE A 133 -4.89 19.17 14.57
C PHE A 133 -5.67 18.41 15.65
N GLN A 134 -6.53 17.50 15.23
CA GLN A 134 -7.43 16.76 16.12
C GLN A 134 -7.73 15.37 15.57
N ILE A 135 -8.33 14.53 16.41
CA ILE A 135 -8.80 13.19 16.02
C ILE A 135 -10.31 13.21 15.89
N THR A 136 -10.82 12.65 14.81
CA THR A 136 -12.26 12.42 14.61
C THR A 136 -12.50 11.02 14.06
N SER A 137 -13.75 10.55 14.08
CA SER A 137 -14.08 9.30 13.40
C SER A 137 -13.93 9.44 11.88
N LEU A 138 -13.79 8.31 11.18
CA LEU A 138 -13.77 8.29 9.72
C LEU A 138 -15.09 8.80 9.14
N ARG A 139 -16.22 8.53 9.80
CA ARG A 139 -17.54 9.08 9.43
C ARG A 139 -17.51 10.60 9.41
N GLU A 140 -16.98 11.21 10.47
CA GLU A 140 -16.85 12.66 10.58
C GLU A 140 -15.85 13.22 9.55
N PHE A 141 -14.72 12.54 9.33
CA PHE A 141 -13.72 12.92 8.32
C PHE A 141 -14.27 12.90 6.88
N LEU A 142 -15.09 11.89 6.55
CA LEU A 142 -15.78 11.78 5.26
C LEU A 142 -16.80 12.90 5.07
N ASN A 143 -17.39 13.41 6.15
CA ASN A 143 -18.35 14.51 6.15
C ASN A 143 -19.46 14.30 5.09
N LYS A 144 -20.13 13.15 5.17
CA LYS A 144 -21.20 12.68 4.24
C LYS A 144 -20.76 12.38 2.81
N ARG A 145 -19.46 12.39 2.51
CA ARG A 145 -18.94 11.97 1.19
C ARG A 145 -18.91 10.45 1.07
N PRO A 146 -19.14 9.91 -0.13
CA PRO A 146 -19.12 8.48 -0.37
C PRO A 146 -17.68 7.94 -0.32
N LEU A 147 -17.50 6.68 0.09
CA LEU A 147 -16.19 6.02 0.18
C LEU A 147 -15.37 6.07 -1.13
N PRO A 148 -15.97 5.93 -2.33
CA PRO A 148 -15.27 6.10 -3.60
C PRO A 148 -14.62 7.47 -3.86
N ASP A 149 -14.82 8.48 -3.02
CA ASP A 149 -14.09 9.76 -3.09
C ASP A 149 -12.79 9.75 -2.26
N MET A 150 -12.62 8.74 -1.41
CA MET A 150 -11.46 8.57 -0.56
C MET A 150 -10.33 7.87 -1.32
N ARG A 151 -9.12 8.40 -1.16
CA ARG A 151 -7.90 7.89 -1.77
C ARG A 151 -6.88 7.64 -0.67
N ARG A 152 -6.12 6.56 -0.80
CA ARG A 152 -4.89 6.34 -0.05
C ARG A 152 -3.74 6.96 -0.82
N VAL A 153 -3.01 7.85 -0.16
CA VAL A 153 -1.88 8.56 -0.77
C VAL A 153 -0.72 7.59 -0.97
N GLN A 154 -0.17 7.56 -2.18
CA GLN A 154 0.96 6.71 -2.53
C GLN A 154 2.28 7.46 -2.41
N TYR A 155 3.30 6.76 -1.94
CA TYR A 155 4.65 7.27 -1.75
C TYR A 155 5.66 6.50 -2.58
N ASN A 156 6.87 7.05 -2.72
CA ASN A 156 7.98 6.37 -3.42
C ASN A 156 7.63 6.01 -4.88
N SER A 157 6.88 6.92 -5.51
CA SER A 157 6.46 6.82 -6.91
C SER A 157 7.51 7.37 -7.88
N SER A 158 7.43 6.98 -9.15
CA SER A 158 8.27 7.55 -10.19
C SER A 158 7.88 9.00 -10.50
N LEU A 159 8.77 9.76 -11.15
CA LEU A 159 8.48 11.12 -11.61
C LEU A 159 7.25 11.17 -12.52
N VAL A 160 7.13 10.19 -13.44
CA VAL A 160 5.98 10.08 -14.34
C VAL A 160 4.70 9.77 -13.54
N GLY A 161 4.77 8.89 -12.55
CA GLY A 161 3.63 8.57 -11.68
C GLY A 161 3.15 9.77 -10.87
N GLU A 162 4.07 10.55 -10.30
CA GLU A 162 3.74 11.78 -9.58
C GLU A 162 3.15 12.85 -10.52
N ALA A 163 3.74 13.06 -11.70
CA ALA A 163 3.27 14.07 -12.66
C ALA A 163 1.90 13.74 -13.29
N SER A 164 1.59 12.44 -13.47
CA SER A 164 0.32 11.97 -14.06
C SER A 164 -0.80 11.76 -13.04
N SER A 165 -0.47 11.67 -11.75
CA SER A 165 -1.47 11.54 -10.67
C SER A 165 -2.23 12.83 -10.42
N ARG A 166 -3.43 12.71 -9.82
CA ARG A 166 -4.17 13.89 -9.39
C ARG A 166 -3.45 14.56 -8.19
N LEU A 167 -3.82 15.81 -7.92
CA LEU A 167 -3.23 16.60 -6.83
C LEU A 167 -3.43 15.89 -5.47
N GLY A 168 -2.37 15.81 -4.67
CA GLY A 168 -2.40 15.21 -3.33
C GLY A 168 -2.50 13.68 -3.25
N GLU A 169 -2.48 12.93 -4.37
CA GLU A 169 -2.63 11.47 -4.35
C GLU A 169 -1.31 10.70 -4.35
N VAL A 170 -0.24 11.29 -4.90
CA VAL A 170 1.03 10.61 -5.09
C VAL A 170 2.18 11.56 -4.85
N HIS A 171 3.16 11.07 -4.08
CA HIS A 171 4.41 11.76 -3.78
C HIS A 171 5.63 10.90 -4.13
N ARG A 172 6.70 11.57 -4.56
CA ARG A 172 8.01 10.92 -4.74
C ARG A 172 8.71 10.57 -3.45
N THR A 173 8.49 11.34 -2.39
CA THR A 173 9.16 11.17 -1.10
C THR A 173 8.85 9.78 -0.53
N HIS A 174 9.81 9.21 0.20
CA HIS A 174 9.58 7.98 0.95
C HIS A 174 8.75 8.29 2.21
N ALA A 175 7.71 7.50 2.46
CA ALA A 175 7.00 7.53 3.74
C ALA A 175 7.90 6.97 4.85
N ASP A 176 7.90 7.60 6.01
CA ASP A 176 8.51 7.07 7.23
C ASP A 176 7.72 5.86 7.76
N ALA A 177 8.35 5.12 8.68
CA ALA A 177 7.71 3.98 9.32
C ALA A 177 6.46 4.39 10.12
N PRO A 178 5.40 3.54 10.20
CA PRO A 178 4.16 3.87 10.91
C PRO A 178 4.35 4.42 12.33
N PRO A 179 5.27 3.89 13.17
CA PRO A 179 5.50 4.45 14.51
C PRO A 179 6.03 5.88 14.51
N VAL A 180 6.86 6.24 13.52
CA VAL A 180 7.38 7.61 13.36
C VAL A 180 6.25 8.56 12.96
N VAL A 181 5.40 8.14 12.02
CA VAL A 181 4.23 8.92 11.59
C VAL A 181 3.29 9.17 12.76
N LEU A 182 2.95 8.13 13.53
CA LEU A 182 2.08 8.25 14.70
C LEU A 182 2.70 9.09 15.82
N ALA A 183 4.01 9.01 16.05
CA ALA A 183 4.71 9.87 17.00
C ALA A 183 4.59 11.35 16.62
N ARG A 184 4.74 11.68 15.33
CA ARG A 184 4.50 13.04 14.82
C ARG A 184 3.04 13.47 14.98
N CYS A 185 2.07 12.59 14.72
CA CYS A 185 0.66 12.90 14.98
C CYS A 185 0.42 13.22 16.47
N ARG A 186 0.93 12.39 17.39
CA ARG A 186 0.81 12.62 18.85
C ARG A 186 1.43 13.95 19.27
N PHE A 187 2.60 14.28 18.71
CA PHE A 187 3.25 15.56 18.95
C PHE A 187 2.34 16.73 18.53
N LEU A 188 1.79 16.71 17.31
CA LEU A 188 0.89 17.79 16.85
C LEU A 188 -0.40 17.88 17.66
N LEU A 189 -0.96 16.75 18.11
CA LEU A 189 -2.12 16.74 19.00
C LEU A 189 -1.83 17.44 20.34
N GLY A 190 -0.58 17.36 20.81
CA GLY A 190 -0.12 18.04 22.02
C GLY A 190 0.16 19.54 21.86
N LEU A 191 0.31 20.05 20.63
CA LEU A 191 0.56 21.48 20.36
C LEU A 191 -0.72 22.33 20.40
N GLY A 192 -1.89 21.74 20.15
CA GLY A 192 -3.18 22.44 20.19
C GLY A 192 -3.46 23.27 18.92
N GLN A 193 -3.99 24.49 19.10
CA GLN A 193 -4.29 25.42 18.01
C GLN A 193 -3.02 26.15 17.56
N GLY A 194 -2.83 26.27 16.25
CA GLY A 194 -1.76 27.06 15.65
C GLY A 194 -2.19 27.67 14.33
N HIS A 195 -1.27 28.34 13.64
CA HIS A 195 -1.58 28.99 12.36
C HIS A 195 -2.00 27.95 11.31
N PHE A 196 -3.25 28.02 10.85
CA PHE A 196 -3.75 27.23 9.72
C PHE A 196 -4.14 28.13 8.56
N SER A 197 -3.70 27.75 7.35
CA SER A 197 -4.07 28.47 6.14
C SER A 197 -4.13 27.57 4.94
N ILE A 198 -5.27 27.57 4.25
CA ILE A 198 -5.50 26.76 3.05
C ILE A 198 -4.48 27.08 1.94
N LEU A 199 -3.87 28.27 1.97
CA LEU A 199 -2.90 28.72 0.97
C LEU A 199 -1.43 28.58 1.39
N SER A 200 -1.12 28.42 2.69
CA SER A 200 0.28 28.40 3.17
C SER A 200 0.61 27.27 4.16
N LEU A 201 -0.33 26.84 5.01
CA LEU A 201 -0.19 25.66 5.86
C LEU A 201 -1.53 24.92 5.89
N ASN A 202 -1.83 24.21 4.80
CA ASN A 202 -3.06 23.45 4.62
C ASN A 202 -2.94 22.04 5.22
N CYS A 203 -4.02 21.25 5.13
CA CYS A 203 -4.05 19.90 5.68
C CYS A 203 -3.03 18.95 5.02
N GLU A 204 -2.70 19.14 3.73
CA GLU A 204 -1.70 18.32 3.03
C GLU A 204 -0.30 18.56 3.59
N HIS A 205 0.10 19.82 3.86
CA HIS A 205 1.38 20.11 4.50
C HIS A 205 1.54 19.35 5.81
N VAL A 206 0.48 19.35 6.62
CA VAL A 206 0.49 18.73 7.94
C VAL A 206 0.54 17.21 7.84
N ALA A 207 -0.30 16.62 6.99
CA ALA A 207 -0.31 15.18 6.79
C ALA A 207 1.00 14.69 6.15
N LEU A 208 1.54 15.41 5.17
CA LEU A 208 2.82 15.08 4.55
C LEU A 208 3.98 15.21 5.53
N TRP A 209 3.97 16.21 6.40
CA TRP A 209 4.98 16.34 7.46
C TRP A 209 4.89 15.19 8.46
N CYS A 210 3.69 14.75 8.85
CA CYS A 210 3.53 13.55 9.67
C CYS A 210 4.15 12.33 8.96
N THR A 211 3.85 12.15 7.68
CA THR A 211 4.30 10.96 6.95
C THR A 211 5.78 10.97 6.58
N THR A 212 6.40 12.13 6.35
CA THR A 212 7.74 12.21 5.73
C THR A 212 8.71 13.15 6.45
N GLY A 213 8.24 13.96 7.40
CA GLY A 213 9.00 15.04 8.01
C GLY A 213 9.16 16.28 7.13
N VAL A 214 8.60 16.29 5.92
CA VAL A 214 8.66 17.41 4.97
C VAL A 214 7.34 18.14 4.91
N GLY A 215 7.35 19.45 5.19
CA GLY A 215 6.19 20.33 5.01
C GLY A 215 6.08 20.84 3.57
N TRP A 216 5.46 20.06 2.70
CA TRP A 216 5.17 20.43 1.30
C TRP A 216 3.70 20.15 0.98
N SER A 217 3.11 20.90 0.06
CA SER A 217 1.80 20.63 -0.49
C SER A 217 1.84 20.67 -2.01
N LYS A 218 1.38 19.58 -2.63
CA LYS A 218 1.18 19.52 -4.08
C LYS A 218 -0.06 20.32 -4.49
N GLN A 219 -1.05 20.42 -3.62
CA GLN A 219 -2.29 21.16 -3.85
C GLN A 219 -2.04 22.66 -4.09
N VAL A 220 -1.11 23.27 -3.35
CA VAL A 220 -0.75 24.70 -3.50
C VAL A 220 0.66 24.92 -4.04
N LEU A 221 1.41 23.84 -4.32
CA LEU A 221 2.78 23.86 -4.83
C LEU A 221 3.73 24.71 -3.97
N SER A 222 3.60 24.63 -2.65
CA SER A 222 4.39 25.40 -1.70
C SER A 222 5.02 24.53 -0.62
N ARG A 223 6.15 25.01 -0.07
CA ARG A 223 6.69 24.53 1.21
C ARG A 223 6.02 25.32 2.34
N SER A 224 5.84 24.69 3.49
CA SER A 224 5.46 25.41 4.69
C SER A 224 6.58 26.36 5.09
N GLU A 225 6.22 27.57 5.52
CA GLU A 225 7.18 28.56 6.05
C GLU A 225 7.85 28.05 7.33
N THR A 226 7.11 27.30 8.15
CA THR A 226 7.64 26.64 9.33
C THR A 226 8.18 25.24 8.99
N LYS A 227 9.30 24.86 9.61
CA LYS A 227 9.87 23.50 9.50
C LYS A 227 8.94 22.44 10.11
N VAL A 228 8.16 22.82 11.12
CA VAL A 228 7.22 21.98 11.85
C VAL A 228 5.85 22.67 11.91
N PRO A 229 4.76 22.01 11.49
CA PRO A 229 3.42 22.58 11.58
C PRO A 229 3.04 22.94 13.02
N PHE A 230 2.33 24.06 13.18
CA PHE A 230 1.80 24.54 14.46
C PHE A 230 2.84 24.82 15.57
N LEU A 231 4.13 24.67 15.29
CA LEU A 231 5.18 24.95 16.26
C LEU A 231 5.22 26.45 16.60
N THR A 232 5.16 26.76 17.88
CA THR A 232 5.33 28.12 18.42
C THR A 232 6.73 28.29 19.01
N SER A 233 7.18 29.53 19.19
CA SER A 233 8.46 29.86 19.84
C SER A 233 8.47 29.63 21.36
N SER A 234 7.44 28.98 21.92
CA SER A 234 7.36 28.73 23.36
C SER A 234 8.36 27.65 23.79
N THR A 235 8.96 27.80 24.97
CA THR A 235 9.88 26.82 25.56
C THR A 235 9.25 25.43 25.66
N LYS A 236 7.96 25.35 25.99
CA LYS A 236 7.22 24.08 26.07
C LYS A 236 7.14 23.37 24.72
N SER A 237 6.90 24.12 23.65
CA SER A 237 6.86 23.59 22.28
C SER A 237 8.23 23.09 21.82
N ILE A 238 9.30 23.81 22.17
CA ILE A 238 10.68 23.43 21.85
C ILE A 238 11.07 22.15 22.59
N GLN A 239 10.82 22.07 23.90
CA GLN A 239 11.08 20.84 24.68
C GLN A 239 10.26 19.64 24.18
N ALA A 240 9.02 19.87 23.75
CA ALA A 240 8.20 18.82 23.15
C ALA A 240 8.80 18.31 21.82
N LEU A 241 9.40 19.20 21.03
CA LEU A 241 10.09 18.86 19.80
C LEU A 241 11.35 18.03 20.08
N GLU A 242 12.16 18.42 21.05
CA GLU A 242 13.35 17.65 21.48
C GLU A 242 12.97 16.22 21.91
N ARG A 243 11.89 16.07 22.69
CA ARG A 243 11.36 14.75 23.09
C ARG A 243 10.91 13.92 21.90
N LEU A 244 10.23 14.54 20.93
CA LEU A 244 9.86 13.88 19.68
C LEU A 244 11.12 13.42 18.94
N GLU A 245 12.12 14.28 18.78
CA GLU A 245 13.36 13.94 18.06
C GLU A 245 14.09 12.76 18.71
N MET A 246 14.21 12.73 20.04
CA MET A 246 14.74 11.58 20.78
C MET A 246 13.92 10.31 20.55
N GLN A 247 12.59 10.40 20.60
CA GLN A 247 11.71 9.25 20.33
C GLN A 247 11.87 8.72 18.90
N LEU A 248 11.93 9.61 17.91
CA LEU A 248 12.12 9.24 16.51
C LEU A 248 13.49 8.60 16.29
N GLN A 249 14.53 9.09 16.98
CA GLN A 249 15.86 8.51 16.93
C GLN A 249 15.86 7.08 17.49
N GLY A 250 15.26 6.84 18.65
CA GLY A 250 15.14 5.49 19.22
C GLY A 250 14.39 4.50 18.31
N ILE A 251 13.32 4.95 17.65
CA ILE A 251 12.60 4.12 16.66
C ILE A 251 13.50 3.75 15.47
N ARG A 252 14.28 4.71 14.97
CA ARG A 252 15.20 4.50 13.84
C ARG A 252 16.34 3.56 14.22
N GLU A 253 16.90 3.70 15.41
CA GLU A 253 17.96 2.83 15.92
C GLU A 253 17.49 1.37 16.06
N ALA A 254 16.31 1.16 16.66
CA ALA A 254 15.71 -0.18 16.75
C ALA A 254 15.46 -0.80 15.37
N ALA A 255 15.07 0.01 14.38
CA ALA A 255 14.90 -0.45 13.00
C ALA A 255 16.23 -0.79 12.32
N MET A 256 17.25 0.06 12.52
CA MET A 256 18.59 -0.20 12.01
C MET A 256 19.17 -1.49 12.59
N GLU A 257 18.90 -1.80 13.86
CA GLU A 257 19.34 -3.05 14.47
C GLU A 257 18.63 -4.27 13.86
N LYS A 258 17.32 -4.21 13.64
CA LYS A 258 16.59 -5.25 12.88
C LYS A 258 17.14 -5.42 11.47
N ASN A 259 17.49 -4.32 10.80
CA ASN A 259 18.09 -4.38 9.48
C ASN A 259 19.49 -5.03 9.50
N ARG A 260 20.31 -4.77 10.53
CA ARG A 260 21.60 -5.46 10.71
C ARG A 260 21.41 -6.96 10.89
N GLN A 261 20.46 -7.37 11.74
CA GLN A 261 20.12 -8.78 11.93
C GLN A 261 19.72 -9.43 10.60
N LEU A 262 18.85 -8.78 9.82
CA LEU A 262 18.47 -9.26 8.48
C LEU A 262 19.67 -9.30 7.51
N GLU A 263 20.60 -8.35 7.57
CA GLU A 263 21.82 -8.36 6.76
C GLU A 263 22.76 -9.52 7.12
N THR A 264 22.77 -10.01 8.36
CA THR A 264 23.53 -11.23 8.72
C THR A 264 23.03 -12.48 7.99
N LEU A 265 21.79 -12.47 7.49
CA LEU A 265 21.20 -13.54 6.69
C LEU A 265 21.54 -13.43 5.20
N ARG A 266 22.28 -12.39 4.78
CA ARG A 266 22.67 -12.22 3.37
C ARG A 266 23.51 -13.40 2.91
N GLY A 267 23.07 -14.04 1.83
CA GLY A 267 23.72 -15.19 1.20
C GLY A 267 23.41 -16.53 1.87
N LYS A 268 22.78 -16.53 3.05
CA LYS A 268 22.42 -17.76 3.77
C LYS A 268 21.19 -18.44 3.19
N ARG A 269 21.01 -19.70 3.58
CA ARG A 269 19.79 -20.47 3.39
C ARG A 269 18.74 -19.99 4.39
N VAL A 270 17.57 -19.59 3.88
CA VAL A 270 16.48 -19.05 4.69
C VAL A 270 15.15 -19.68 4.33
N TYR A 271 14.23 -19.65 5.29
CA TYR A 271 12.81 -19.94 5.08
C TYR A 271 11.99 -18.67 5.15
N LEU A 272 10.92 -18.62 4.35
CA LEU A 272 9.93 -17.56 4.39
C LEU A 272 8.72 -18.05 5.20
N ARG A 273 8.58 -17.54 6.43
CA ARG A 273 7.50 -17.91 7.36
C ARG A 273 6.42 -16.84 7.38
N LEU A 274 5.16 -17.22 7.43
CA LEU A 274 4.06 -16.29 7.67
C LEU A 274 4.04 -15.90 9.16
N LYS A 275 4.20 -14.60 9.44
CA LYS A 275 4.29 -14.02 10.79
C LYS A 275 3.05 -14.36 11.62
N GLY A 276 3.27 -14.73 12.89
CA GLY A 276 2.20 -15.08 13.82
C GLY A 276 1.50 -16.40 13.50
N THR A 277 2.05 -17.21 12.59
CA THR A 277 1.55 -18.54 12.26
C THR A 277 2.70 -19.55 12.18
N GLY A 278 2.40 -20.84 12.15
CA GLY A 278 3.36 -21.92 11.86
C GLY A 278 3.49 -22.26 10.37
N LYS A 279 3.03 -21.37 9.46
CA LYS A 279 3.00 -21.66 8.02
C LYS A 279 4.24 -21.13 7.30
N PHE A 280 4.75 -21.89 6.36
CA PHE A 280 5.92 -21.57 5.55
C PHE A 280 5.60 -21.60 4.06
N ALA A 281 6.38 -20.85 3.28
CA ALA A 281 6.33 -20.95 1.83
C ALA A 281 6.96 -22.26 1.35
N LYS A 282 6.21 -23.02 0.55
CA LYS A 282 6.65 -24.24 -0.13
C LYS A 282 6.37 -24.16 -1.63
N ARG A 283 7.34 -24.63 -2.41
CA ARG A 283 7.30 -24.74 -3.86
C ARG A 283 6.53 -25.99 -4.23
N LEU A 284 5.47 -25.81 -5.01
CA LEU A 284 4.71 -26.88 -5.66
C LEU A 284 4.69 -26.55 -7.16
N GLY A 285 5.37 -27.37 -7.96
CA GLY A 285 5.70 -27.01 -9.34
C GLY A 285 6.60 -25.77 -9.39
N ASP A 286 6.15 -24.72 -10.06
CA ASP A 286 6.86 -23.44 -10.11
C ASP A 286 6.30 -22.39 -9.15
N GLU A 287 5.21 -22.67 -8.45
CA GLU A 287 4.48 -21.72 -7.61
C GLU A 287 4.77 -21.93 -6.12
N LEU A 288 4.63 -20.85 -5.33
CA LEU A 288 4.75 -20.89 -3.88
C LEU A 288 3.40 -20.89 -3.18
N TYR A 289 3.23 -21.80 -2.24
CA TYR A 289 2.05 -21.98 -1.41
C TYR A 289 2.42 -21.89 0.07
N LEU A 290 1.50 -21.43 0.91
CA LEU A 290 1.63 -21.55 2.36
C LEU A 290 1.21 -22.94 2.81
N VAL A 291 2.15 -23.64 3.43
CA VAL A 291 1.93 -24.96 4.04
C VAL A 291 2.24 -24.89 5.53
N GLN A 292 1.52 -25.68 6.32
CA GLN A 292 1.84 -25.81 7.74
C GLN A 292 2.97 -26.81 7.88
N ASP A 293 4.05 -26.41 8.56
CA ASP A 293 5.12 -27.33 8.95
C ASP A 293 4.77 -27.84 10.35
N ASP A 294 4.40 -29.11 10.44
CA ASP A 294 4.21 -29.79 11.72
C ASP A 294 5.46 -30.62 12.03
N PRO A 295 6.34 -30.15 12.93
CA PRO A 295 7.55 -30.89 13.30
C PRO A 295 7.26 -32.16 14.10
N SER A 296 6.03 -32.34 14.61
CA SER A 296 5.61 -33.54 15.33
C SER A 296 5.03 -34.62 14.42
N GLU A 297 4.74 -34.29 13.15
CA GLU A 297 4.32 -35.24 12.13
C GLU A 297 5.46 -36.21 11.83
N LYS A 298 5.24 -37.48 12.17
CA LYS A 298 6.22 -38.55 12.00
C LYS A 298 6.16 -39.16 10.61
N ASP A 299 5.03 -39.05 9.94
CA ASP A 299 4.88 -39.55 8.58
C ASP A 299 5.54 -38.60 7.57
N TRP A 300 6.57 -39.12 6.90
CA TRP A 300 7.33 -38.38 5.89
C TRP A 300 6.48 -37.95 4.71
N ALA A 301 5.39 -38.67 4.40
CA ALA A 301 4.49 -38.35 3.30
C ALA A 301 3.66 -37.08 3.57
N PHE A 302 3.37 -36.80 4.84
CA PHE A 302 2.59 -35.63 5.25
C PHE A 302 3.45 -34.46 5.72
N ARG A 303 4.73 -34.69 6.06
CA ARG A 303 5.66 -33.64 6.49
C ARG A 303 5.98 -32.67 5.35
N GLN A 304 5.42 -31.47 5.44
CA GLN A 304 5.60 -30.43 4.42
C GLN A 304 6.91 -29.66 4.63
N LYS A 305 8.02 -30.12 4.01
CA LYS A 305 9.29 -29.37 4.07
C LYS A 305 9.18 -27.99 3.39
N PRO A 306 9.53 -26.88 4.08
CA PRO A 306 9.57 -25.54 3.49
C PRO A 306 10.56 -25.40 2.34
N THR A 307 10.32 -24.46 1.43
CA THR A 307 11.29 -24.15 0.37
C THR A 307 12.46 -23.38 0.95
N SER A 308 13.65 -23.93 0.74
CA SER A 308 14.92 -23.28 1.07
C SER A 308 15.24 -22.21 0.03
N LEU A 309 15.45 -20.98 0.47
CA LEU A 309 15.79 -19.85 -0.39
C LEU A 309 17.16 -19.29 -0.01
N ARG A 310 17.94 -18.85 -0.99
CA ARG A 310 19.10 -18.00 -0.77
C ARG A 310 18.68 -16.53 -0.76
N LEU A 311 18.95 -15.83 0.33
CA LEU A 311 18.57 -14.43 0.50
C LEU A 311 19.64 -13.48 -0.04
N ALA A 312 19.23 -12.49 -0.83
CA ALA A 312 20.01 -11.28 -1.05
C ALA A 312 19.29 -10.09 -0.42
N VAL A 313 20.01 -9.30 0.38
CA VAL A 313 19.48 -8.13 1.10
C VAL A 313 20.27 -6.89 0.73
N ARG A 314 19.57 -5.78 0.46
CA ARG A 314 20.14 -4.44 0.33
C ARG A 314 19.35 -3.45 1.15
N VAL A 315 19.99 -2.87 2.16
CA VAL A 315 19.41 -1.79 2.98
C VAL A 315 19.87 -0.45 2.41
N SER A 316 18.92 0.44 2.09
CA SER A 316 19.22 1.80 1.61
C SER A 316 18.87 2.89 2.63
N ALA A 317 17.93 2.61 3.53
CA ALA A 317 17.55 3.46 4.66
C ALA A 317 16.94 2.58 5.75
N TYR A 318 16.73 3.13 6.95
CA TYR A 318 16.18 2.40 8.09
C TYR A 318 14.81 1.75 7.82
N ASN A 319 14.01 2.34 6.93
CA ASN A 319 12.68 1.89 6.49
C ASN A 319 12.65 1.47 5.01
N CYS A 320 13.79 1.29 4.36
CA CYS A 320 13.87 0.92 2.95
C CYS A 320 14.84 -0.24 2.75
N VAL A 321 14.28 -1.45 2.80
CA VAL A 321 14.99 -2.72 2.62
C VAL A 321 14.50 -3.38 1.34
N ARG A 322 15.44 -3.79 0.49
CA ARG A 322 15.16 -4.58 -0.71
C ARG A 322 15.69 -5.98 -0.54
N VAL A 323 14.88 -6.95 -0.90
CA VAL A 323 15.21 -8.38 -0.84
C VAL A 323 15.00 -9.04 -2.20
N GLU A 324 15.81 -10.04 -2.47
CA GLU A 324 15.71 -10.94 -3.62
C GLU A 324 15.92 -12.37 -3.08
N PHE A 325 15.11 -13.31 -3.57
CA PHE A 325 15.15 -14.70 -3.14
C PHE A 325 15.48 -15.57 -4.34
N GLN A 326 16.47 -16.43 -4.19
CA GLN A 326 16.85 -17.44 -5.18
C GLN A 326 16.55 -18.81 -4.59
N ASP A 327 16.17 -19.78 -5.41
CA ASP A 327 16.03 -21.16 -4.95
C ASP A 327 17.42 -21.67 -4.50
N TYR A 328 17.50 -22.22 -3.29
CA TYR A 328 18.78 -22.67 -2.74
C TYR A 328 19.31 -23.91 -3.47
N ASP A 329 18.41 -24.83 -3.83
CA ASP A 329 18.74 -26.10 -4.50
C ASP A 329 18.91 -25.88 -6.01
N LYS A 330 18.17 -24.92 -6.58
CA LYS A 330 18.25 -24.52 -7.99
C LYS A 330 18.65 -23.05 -8.15
N PRO A 331 19.93 -22.66 -8.01
CA PRO A 331 20.35 -21.24 -7.98
C PRO A 331 20.00 -20.40 -9.22
N ARG A 332 19.64 -21.04 -10.33
CA ARG A 332 19.17 -20.35 -11.55
C ARG A 332 17.73 -19.84 -11.42
N ASP A 333 16.95 -20.44 -10.54
CA ASP A 333 15.56 -20.06 -10.28
C ASP A 333 15.51 -18.93 -9.26
N VAL A 334 14.83 -17.85 -9.64
CA VAL A 334 14.71 -16.64 -8.83
C VAL A 334 13.24 -16.35 -8.61
N LEU A 335 12.90 -15.90 -7.40
CA LEU A 335 11.55 -15.58 -7.03
C LEU A 335 11.03 -14.39 -7.84
N TYR A 336 9.86 -14.59 -8.40
CA TYR A 336 9.25 -13.70 -9.37
C TYR A 336 7.76 -13.60 -9.09
N ALA A 337 7.24 -12.37 -8.98
CA ALA A 337 5.81 -12.16 -8.87
C ALA A 337 5.20 -12.15 -10.28
N SER A 338 4.35 -13.13 -10.61
CA SER A 338 3.46 -13.11 -11.77
C SER A 338 2.09 -12.54 -11.36
N SER A 339 1.23 -12.22 -12.34
CA SER A 339 -0.15 -11.81 -12.05
C SER A 339 -1.00 -12.92 -11.42
N SER A 340 -0.61 -14.19 -11.59
CA SER A 340 -1.32 -15.37 -11.06
C SER A 340 -0.74 -15.89 -9.75
N GLY A 341 0.52 -15.61 -9.44
CA GLY A 341 1.19 -16.16 -8.27
C GLY A 341 2.67 -15.79 -8.16
N LEU A 342 3.27 -16.08 -7.00
CA LEU A 342 4.70 -16.03 -6.79
C LEU A 342 5.33 -17.32 -7.32
N LYS A 343 6.30 -17.17 -8.21
CA LYS A 343 6.94 -18.28 -8.91
C LYS A 343 8.45 -18.28 -8.78
N LEU A 344 9.07 -19.45 -8.69
CA LEU A 344 10.51 -19.62 -8.84
C LEU A 344 10.78 -19.97 -10.30
N ILE A 345 11.39 -19.05 -11.04
CA ILE A 345 11.62 -19.21 -12.48
C ILE A 345 13.08 -18.96 -12.84
N GLN A 346 13.56 -19.65 -13.86
CA GLN A 346 14.88 -19.39 -14.41
C GLN A 346 14.95 -17.97 -14.98
N ARG A 347 15.91 -17.18 -14.48
CA ARG A 347 16.13 -15.82 -14.96
C ARG A 347 16.69 -15.80 -16.38
N ARG A 348 16.02 -15.10 -17.30
CA ARG A 348 16.48 -14.90 -18.68
C ARG A 348 17.30 -13.62 -18.81
N THR A 349 18.24 -13.58 -19.77
CA THR A 349 19.22 -12.49 -19.96
C THR A 349 18.57 -11.12 -20.18
N MET A 350 17.44 -11.05 -20.89
CA MET A 350 16.76 -9.79 -21.19
C MET A 350 15.82 -9.27 -20.08
N GLN A 351 15.66 -10.01 -18.97
CA GLN A 351 14.75 -9.60 -17.91
C GLN A 351 15.41 -8.59 -16.96
N PHE A 352 14.71 -7.48 -16.69
CA PHE A 352 15.18 -6.45 -15.78
C PHE A 352 15.38 -7.01 -14.37
N LYS A 353 16.55 -6.76 -13.78
CA LYS A 353 16.88 -7.20 -12.40
C LYS A 353 15.80 -6.81 -11.38
N ARG A 354 15.22 -5.61 -11.53
CA ARG A 354 14.19 -5.07 -10.64
C ARG A 354 12.92 -5.93 -10.58
N TRP A 355 12.64 -6.76 -11.59
CA TRP A 355 11.44 -7.60 -11.61
C TRP A 355 11.48 -8.76 -10.60
N PHE A 356 12.66 -9.11 -10.10
CA PHE A 356 12.89 -10.18 -9.13
C PHE A 356 13.10 -9.65 -7.70
N GLN A 357 12.92 -8.34 -7.53
CA GLN A 357 13.17 -7.67 -6.26
C GLN A 357 11.87 -7.29 -5.59
N PHE A 358 11.90 -7.40 -4.26
CA PHE A 358 10.81 -7.03 -3.37
C PHE A 358 11.29 -5.95 -2.41
N GLU A 359 10.41 -5.04 -2.06
CA GLU A 359 10.62 -4.17 -0.89
C GLU A 359 10.05 -4.88 0.34
N PHE A 360 10.88 -5.04 1.36
CA PHE A 360 10.48 -5.63 2.62
C PHE A 360 10.00 -4.52 3.55
N GLY A 361 8.69 -4.51 3.79
CA GLY A 361 8.00 -3.48 4.54
C GLY A 361 8.22 -3.60 6.05
N TRP A 362 7.85 -2.54 6.77
CA TRP A 362 8.05 -2.43 8.22
C TRP A 362 7.46 -3.59 9.03
N GLU A 363 6.28 -4.09 8.64
CA GLU A 363 5.61 -5.19 9.33
C GLU A 363 5.99 -6.59 8.80
N GLY A 364 6.90 -6.67 7.83
CA GLY A 364 7.28 -7.90 7.13
C GLY A 364 6.53 -8.14 5.82
N GLU A 365 5.74 -7.17 5.36
CA GLU A 365 5.02 -7.28 4.08
C GLU A 365 6.02 -7.26 2.92
N LEU A 366 5.80 -8.09 1.90
CA LEU A 366 6.60 -8.06 0.68
C LEU A 366 5.87 -7.28 -0.42
N GLN A 367 6.53 -6.28 -1.01
CA GLN A 367 5.99 -5.54 -2.15
C GLN A 367 6.80 -5.81 -3.42
N SER A 368 6.16 -6.33 -4.46
CA SER A 368 6.83 -6.61 -5.73
C SER A 368 7.20 -5.33 -6.48
N LEU A 369 8.48 -5.15 -6.80
CA LEU A 369 8.93 -4.00 -7.60
C LEU A 369 8.58 -4.13 -9.09
N ARG A 370 8.11 -5.30 -9.54
CA ARG A 370 7.60 -5.54 -10.90
C ARG A 370 6.21 -4.95 -11.08
N HIS A 371 5.28 -5.32 -10.20
CA HIS A 371 3.88 -4.94 -10.27
C HIS A 371 3.61 -3.62 -9.54
N ARG A 372 4.41 -2.57 -9.78
CA ARG A 372 4.20 -1.25 -9.16
C ARG A 372 3.97 -1.31 -7.63
N ARG A 373 4.72 -2.16 -6.91
CA ARG A 373 4.64 -2.33 -5.45
C ARG A 373 3.38 -3.03 -4.92
N TRP A 374 2.76 -3.89 -5.73
CA TRP A 374 1.70 -4.79 -5.23
C TRP A 374 2.23 -5.67 -4.09
N PHE A 375 1.38 -5.88 -3.09
CA PHE A 375 1.68 -6.64 -1.89
C PHE A 375 1.56 -8.13 -2.14
N VAL A 376 2.46 -8.93 -1.62
CA VAL A 376 2.33 -10.39 -1.61
C VAL A 376 1.38 -10.79 -0.50
N GLY A 377 0.37 -11.56 -0.84
CA GLY A 377 -0.62 -12.13 0.07
C GLY A 377 -0.81 -13.61 -0.17
N ALA A 378 -1.58 -14.27 0.69
CA ALA A 378 -1.97 -15.66 0.52
C ALA A 378 -3.46 -15.75 0.16
N GLN A 379 -3.78 -16.54 -0.86
CA GLN A 379 -5.15 -16.83 -1.24
C GLN A 379 -5.79 -17.75 -0.19
N THR A 380 -6.98 -17.39 0.28
CA THR A 380 -7.66 -18.10 1.38
C THR A 380 -8.03 -19.54 1.05
N ARG A 381 -8.32 -19.85 -0.22
CA ARG A 381 -8.81 -21.17 -0.66
C ARG A 381 -7.73 -22.26 -0.65
N ASN A 382 -6.53 -21.94 -1.14
CA ASN A 382 -5.48 -22.93 -1.42
C ASN A 382 -4.11 -22.53 -0.83
N GLY A 383 -3.98 -21.36 -0.20
CA GLY A 383 -2.72 -20.87 0.33
C GLY A 383 -1.73 -20.36 -0.72
N LEU A 384 -2.12 -20.26 -2.00
CA LEU A 384 -1.24 -19.76 -3.06
C LEU A 384 -0.79 -18.33 -2.75
N LEU A 385 0.51 -18.08 -2.85
CA LEU A 385 1.06 -16.73 -2.71
C LEU A 385 0.86 -15.94 -4.00
N CYS A 386 0.16 -14.80 -3.93
CA CYS A 386 -0.17 -13.97 -5.09
C CYS A 386 0.10 -12.49 -4.80
N PRO A 387 0.39 -11.66 -5.82
CA PRO A 387 0.42 -10.21 -5.64
C PRO A 387 -1.00 -9.61 -5.68
N PHE A 388 -1.25 -8.68 -4.77
CA PHE A 388 -2.49 -7.92 -4.63
C PHE A 388 -2.20 -6.42 -4.68
N ILE A 389 -3.07 -5.67 -5.34
CA ILE A 389 -2.98 -4.20 -5.41
C ILE A 389 -3.08 -3.59 -4.01
N SER A 390 -3.90 -4.19 -3.16
CA SER A 390 -4.34 -3.64 -1.90
C SER A 390 -3.63 -4.30 -0.71
N ARG A 391 -3.25 -3.48 0.27
CA ARG A 391 -2.46 -3.88 1.45
C ARG A 391 -3.25 -4.74 2.44
N ASP A 392 -4.58 -4.72 2.41
CA ASP A 392 -5.44 -5.55 3.27
C ASP A 392 -5.24 -7.04 3.05
N LYS A 393 -4.88 -7.42 1.81
CA LYS A 393 -4.56 -8.79 1.43
C LYS A 393 -3.09 -9.13 1.63
N ALA A 394 -2.26 -8.17 2.08
CA ALA A 394 -0.85 -8.38 2.30
C ALA A 394 -0.62 -9.38 3.44
N ALA A 395 0.24 -10.37 3.19
CA ALA A 395 0.77 -11.23 4.21
C ALA A 395 2.05 -10.61 4.79
N ALA A 396 2.23 -10.73 6.11
CA ALA A 396 3.45 -10.35 6.78
C ALA A 396 4.36 -11.57 6.95
N PHE A 397 5.59 -11.48 6.48
CA PHE A 397 6.54 -12.58 6.49
C PHE A 397 7.72 -12.30 7.43
N GLU A 398 8.26 -13.38 7.97
CA GLU A 398 9.52 -13.43 8.68
C GLU A 398 10.52 -14.24 7.86
N ILE A 399 11.76 -13.75 7.79
CA ILE A 399 12.85 -14.42 7.10
C ILE A 399 13.69 -15.10 8.18
N ILE A 400 13.69 -16.43 8.19
CA ILE A 400 14.28 -17.26 9.25
C ILE A 400 15.53 -17.95 8.71
N ASP A 401 16.59 -18.02 9.50
CA ASP A 401 17.78 -18.82 9.18
C ASP A 401 17.37 -20.30 9.15
N ALA A 402 17.47 -20.92 7.96
CA ALA A 402 16.98 -22.28 7.75
C ALA A 402 17.84 -23.30 8.49
N ASP A 403 19.15 -23.08 8.54
CA ASP A 403 20.09 -24.04 9.13
C ASP A 403 19.92 -24.06 10.66
N ALA A 404 19.80 -22.89 11.28
CA ALA A 404 19.50 -22.78 12.71
C ALA A 404 18.13 -23.37 13.07
N MET A 405 17.12 -23.27 12.18
CA MET A 405 15.80 -23.86 12.41
C MET A 405 15.83 -25.39 12.26
N ASP A 406 16.53 -25.90 11.25
CA ASP A 406 16.69 -27.33 11.01
C ASP A 406 17.50 -28.01 12.14
N GLU A 407 18.43 -27.32 12.80
CA GLU A 407 19.17 -27.83 13.97
C GLU A 407 18.27 -28.05 15.20
N VAL A 408 17.28 -27.17 15.39
CA VAL A 408 16.35 -27.22 16.54
C VAL A 408 15.21 -28.22 16.29
N SER A 409 14.90 -28.52 15.03
CA SER A 409 13.85 -29.47 14.64
C SER A 409 14.47 -30.84 14.41
N PRO A 410 14.28 -31.84 15.31
CA PRO A 410 14.95 -33.12 15.19
C PRO A 410 14.59 -33.79 13.84
N VAL A 411 15.58 -33.87 12.96
CA VAL A 411 15.52 -34.71 11.77
C VAL A 411 15.62 -36.15 12.28
N ILE A 412 14.48 -36.82 12.41
CA ILE A 412 14.45 -38.28 12.52
C ILE A 412 15.00 -38.78 11.18
N LYS A 413 16.23 -39.29 11.19
CA LYS A 413 16.82 -39.93 10.02
C LYS A 413 15.91 -41.09 9.60
N PRO A 414 15.62 -41.27 8.30
CA PRO A 414 14.93 -42.48 7.85
C PRO A 414 15.77 -43.68 8.27
N SER A 415 15.18 -44.55 9.11
CA SER A 415 15.75 -45.83 9.48
C SER A 415 15.72 -46.72 8.25
N PHE A 416 16.83 -46.76 7.51
CA PHE A 416 17.08 -47.78 6.50
C PHE A 416 17.49 -49.08 7.20
N CYS A 417 16.54 -49.75 7.87
CA CYS A 417 16.77 -51.06 8.47
C CYS A 417 15.47 -51.87 8.47
N ASP A 418 14.98 -52.24 7.28
CA ASP A 418 14.19 -53.47 7.13
C ASP A 418 14.95 -54.37 6.15
N SER A 419 15.95 -55.06 6.71
CA SER A 419 16.56 -56.23 6.08
C SER A 419 15.92 -57.46 6.71
N GLU A 420 14.76 -57.89 6.20
CA GLU A 420 14.26 -59.23 6.51
C GLU A 420 14.67 -60.18 5.39
N VAL A 421 15.72 -60.94 5.70
CA VAL A 421 16.11 -62.16 5.01
C VAL A 421 15.20 -63.28 5.49
N GLY A 422 14.40 -63.82 4.57
CA GLY A 422 14.03 -65.24 4.49
C GLY A 422 12.99 -65.79 5.47
N ASP A 423 11.83 -66.19 4.94
CA ASP A 423 11.51 -67.62 5.02
C ASP A 423 10.66 -68.10 3.84
N SER A 424 11.02 -69.26 3.34
CA SER A 424 10.47 -69.92 2.17
C SER A 424 9.16 -70.65 2.50
N PHE A 425 8.09 -70.37 1.76
CA PHE A 425 6.99 -71.32 1.60
C PHE A 425 6.70 -71.53 0.12
N VAL A 426 6.73 -72.81 -0.26
CA VAL A 426 6.61 -73.34 -1.61
C VAL A 426 5.22 -73.98 -1.75
N ILE A 427 4.71 -73.97 -2.99
CA ILE A 427 3.75 -74.90 -3.65
C ILE A 427 2.26 -74.45 -3.62
N PRO A 428 1.42 -74.69 -4.68
CA PRO A 428 1.67 -75.04 -6.09
C PRO A 428 0.93 -74.17 -7.14
N ALA A 429 1.46 -74.24 -8.37
CA ALA A 429 0.76 -73.94 -9.61
C ALA A 429 -0.36 -74.97 -9.90
N VAL A 430 -1.49 -74.48 -10.43
CA VAL A 430 -2.48 -75.29 -11.15
C VAL A 430 -2.61 -74.72 -12.55
N GLU A 431 -2.31 -75.56 -13.53
CA GLU A 431 -2.38 -75.28 -14.97
C GLU A 431 -3.80 -75.43 -15.53
N ARG A 432 -4.13 -74.49 -16.43
CA ARG A 432 -4.77 -74.65 -17.75
C ARG A 432 -6.26 -75.07 -17.84
N ALA A 433 -7.04 -74.22 -18.50
CA ALA A 433 -7.91 -74.64 -19.61
C ALA A 433 -8.13 -73.47 -20.58
N GLU A 434 -7.77 -73.73 -21.84
CA GLU A 434 -7.98 -72.90 -23.03
C GLU A 434 -9.45 -72.95 -23.46
N SER A 435 -10.02 -71.84 -23.94
CA SER A 435 -10.95 -71.82 -25.10
C SER A 435 -11.28 -70.39 -25.54
N GLU A 436 -10.68 -69.96 -26.64
CA GLU A 436 -11.28 -69.05 -27.64
C GLU A 436 -12.06 -69.93 -28.66
N PRO A 437 -13.08 -69.43 -29.40
CA PRO A 437 -12.83 -68.55 -30.57
C PRO A 437 -13.94 -67.53 -30.97
N GLU A 438 -13.50 -66.49 -31.72
CA GLU A 438 -14.06 -65.90 -32.98
C GLU A 438 -15.54 -65.40 -33.04
N LEU A 439 -16.02 -64.35 -33.75
CA LEU A 439 -15.53 -63.41 -34.78
C LEU A 439 -16.68 -62.38 -35.09
N ILE A 440 -16.33 -61.11 -35.44
CA ILE A 440 -16.96 -60.12 -36.39
C ILE A 440 -18.41 -59.63 -36.04
N VAL A 441 -18.84 -58.35 -36.15
CA VAL A 441 -18.95 -57.43 -37.31
C VAL A 441 -19.11 -55.97 -36.84
N ASP A 442 -18.61 -55.08 -37.69
CA ASP A 442 -18.69 -53.61 -37.79
C ASP A 442 -20.10 -52.99 -37.60
N ASP A 443 -20.14 -51.72 -37.16
CA ASP A 443 -21.00 -50.71 -37.83
C ASP A 443 -20.53 -49.28 -37.52
N ASP A 444 -20.49 -48.49 -38.59
CA ASP A 444 -20.10 -47.08 -38.68
C ASP A 444 -21.21 -46.16 -38.14
N GLY A 445 -20.85 -44.93 -37.74
CA GLY A 445 -21.84 -43.96 -37.29
C GLY A 445 -21.29 -42.56 -37.06
N ASP A 446 -20.95 -41.87 -38.16
CA ASP A 446 -20.77 -40.43 -38.24
C ASP A 446 -22.00 -39.65 -37.72
N GLY A 447 -21.77 -38.45 -37.16
CA GLY A 447 -22.87 -37.56 -36.80
C GLY A 447 -22.40 -36.26 -36.14
N GLU A 448 -22.01 -35.30 -36.98
CA GLU A 448 -21.93 -33.86 -36.67
C GLU A 448 -23.23 -33.34 -36.05
N ASP A 449 -23.15 -32.39 -35.10
CA ASP A 449 -24.10 -31.27 -35.11
C ASP A 449 -23.52 -30.03 -34.42
N ASP A 450 -23.46 -28.97 -35.21
CA ASP A 450 -23.11 -27.60 -34.85
C ASP A 450 -24.31 -26.92 -34.19
N GLY A 451 -24.07 -26.15 -33.12
CA GLY A 451 -25.13 -25.47 -32.38
C GLY A 451 -24.70 -24.13 -31.81
N ASP A 452 -24.45 -23.18 -32.71
CA ASP A 452 -24.33 -21.74 -32.44
C ASP A 452 -25.67 -21.17 -31.95
N PHE A 453 -25.70 -20.47 -30.80
CA PHE A 453 -26.82 -19.59 -30.43
C PHE A 453 -26.32 -18.43 -29.55
N THR A 454 -26.12 -17.29 -30.22
CA THR A 454 -26.45 -15.89 -29.84
C THR A 454 -26.02 -15.33 -28.48
#